data_AF-A0A7Y8IUV2-F1
#
_entry.id   AF-A0A7Y8IUV2-F1
#
_cell.length_a   1.000
_cell.length_b   1.000
_cell.length_c   1.000
_cell.angle_alpha   90.00
_cell.angle_beta   90.00
_cell.angle_gamma   90.00
#
_symmetry.space_group_name_H-M   'P 1'
#
loop_
_entity.id
_entity.type
_entity.pdbx_description
1 polymer ?
#
loop_
_entity_poly.entity_id
_entity_poly.type
_entity_poly.pdbx_seq_one_letter_code
_entity_poly.pdbx_strand_id
1 'polypeptide(L)'
;MKRPLKDEWGHDPSVQSMRRVFSMMEKAQYELLRRLNISLTDPRLRMAREQALELFETIWSLAIRKGIFENEQEAASLYLHCFTRGLSPIGIEVPQDLLSKDEKIVRFLKENLP
;
A
#
# COMPACT_ATOMS: atom_id res chain seq x y z
N MET A 1 11.72 -9.24 30.59
CA MET A 1 11.01 -8.11 29.95
C MET A 1 9.51 -8.38 30.02
N LYS A 2 8.75 -7.65 30.83
CA LYS A 2 7.29 -7.85 30.94
C LYS A 2 6.63 -7.27 29.68
N ARG A 3 5.89 -8.09 28.91
CA ARG A 3 4.98 -7.57 27.88
C ARG A 3 3.86 -6.78 28.59
N PRO A 4 3.54 -5.55 28.18
CA PRO A 4 2.37 -4.87 28.72
C PRO A 4 1.13 -5.73 28.41
N LEU A 5 0.33 -6.00 29.45
CA LEU A 5 -0.84 -6.89 29.42
C LEU A 5 -2.10 -6.23 28.84
N LYS A 6 -2.04 -4.93 28.49
CA LYS A 6 -3.15 -4.17 27.92
C LYS A 6 -2.67 -3.36 26.71
N ASP A 7 -3.37 -3.51 25.60
CA ASP A 7 -3.22 -2.66 24.42
C ASP A 7 -3.85 -1.29 24.73
N GLU A 8 -3.09 -0.40 25.36
CA GLU A 8 -3.55 0.94 25.76
C GLU A 8 -3.96 1.80 24.55
N TRP A 9 -3.41 1.51 23.38
CA TRP A 9 -3.71 2.18 22.12
C TRP A 9 -4.80 1.47 21.31
N GLY A 10 -5.21 0.27 21.72
CA GLY A 10 -6.15 -0.57 20.99
C GLY A 10 -7.57 -0.01 20.92
N HIS A 11 -7.92 0.93 21.81
CA HIS A 11 -9.20 1.62 21.82
C HIS A 11 -9.18 2.96 21.07
N ASP A 12 -8.01 3.44 20.63
CA ASP A 12 -7.91 4.69 19.88
C ASP A 12 -8.42 4.47 18.44
N PRO A 13 -9.46 5.21 17.99
CA PRO A 13 -10.03 5.03 16.65
C PRO A 13 -9.03 5.29 15.51
N SER A 14 -8.09 6.22 15.69
CA SER A 14 -7.07 6.55 14.69
C SER A 14 -6.05 5.42 14.56
N VAL A 15 -5.64 4.82 15.68
CA VAL A 15 -4.75 3.65 15.70
C VAL A 15 -5.45 2.45 15.07
N GLN A 16 -6.72 2.22 15.37
CA GLN A 16 -7.51 1.16 14.74
C GLN A 16 -7.64 1.37 13.22
N SER A 17 -7.91 2.60 12.78
CA SER A 17 -7.97 2.92 11.34
C SER A 17 -6.64 2.66 10.66
N MET A 18 -5.53 3.11 11.25
CA MET A 18 -4.19 2.86 10.71
C MET A 18 -3.86 1.37 10.63
N ARG A 19 -4.21 0.59 11.67
CA ARG A 19 -4.04 -0.88 11.66
C ARG A 19 -4.86 -1.53 10.55
N ARG A 20 -6.08 -1.05 10.28
CA ARG A 20 -6.90 -1.53 9.16
C ARG A 20 -6.25 -1.22 7.82
N VAL A 21 -5.75 0.00 7.62
CA VAL A 21 -5.00 0.38 6.41
C VAL A 21 -3.84 -0.58 6.16
N PHE A 22 -2.96 -0.77 7.16
CA PHE A 22 -1.82 -1.68 7.02
C PHE A 22 -2.24 -3.12 6.74
N SER A 23 -3.27 -3.63 7.43
CA SER A 23 -3.79 -4.97 7.19
C SER A 23 -4.30 -5.15 5.76
N MET A 24 -4.97 -4.13 5.21
CA MET A 24 -5.45 -4.14 3.83
C MET A 24 -4.30 -4.06 2.82
N MET A 25 -3.27 -3.23 3.09
CA MET A 25 -2.07 -3.14 2.26
C MET A 25 -1.32 -4.47 2.22
N GLU A 26 -1.09 -5.10 3.38
CA GLU A 26 -0.41 -6.39 3.47
C GLU A 26 -1.16 -7.48 2.71
N LYS A 27 -2.48 -7.55 2.88
CA LYS A 27 -3.35 -8.49 2.17
C LYS A 27 -3.29 -8.26 0.66
N ALA A 28 -3.43 -7.02 0.21
CA ALA A 28 -3.41 -6.66 -1.20
C ALA A 28 -2.07 -7.01 -1.85
N GLN A 29 -0.96 -6.69 -1.18
CA GLN A 29 0.39 -7.03 -1.65
C GLN A 29 0.61 -8.55 -1.70
N TYR A 30 0.18 -9.28 -0.66
CA TYR A 30 0.25 -10.74 -0.63
C TYR A 30 -0.50 -11.36 -1.82
N GLU A 31 -1.73 -10.90 -2.08
CA GLU A 31 -2.53 -11.38 -3.21
C GLU A 31 -1.89 -11.06 -4.56
N LEU A 32 -1.33 -9.86 -4.71
CA LEU A 32 -0.61 -9.47 -5.94
C LEU A 32 0.61 -10.37 -6.18
N LEU A 33 1.49 -10.53 -5.18
CA LEU A 33 2.68 -11.37 -5.30
C LEU A 33 2.33 -12.82 -5.60
N ARG A 34 1.25 -13.35 -4.99
CA ARG A 34 0.75 -14.69 -5.29
C ARG A 34 0.30 -14.81 -6.76
N ARG A 35 -0.42 -13.81 -7.29
CA ARG A 35 -0.85 -13.79 -8.70
C ARG A 35 0.31 -13.67 -9.68
N LEU A 36 1.38 -12.96 -9.30
CA LEU A 36 2.62 -12.86 -10.06
C LEU A 36 3.55 -14.07 -9.90
N ASN A 37 3.17 -15.05 -9.07
CA ASN A 37 3.98 -16.22 -8.74
C ASN A 37 5.38 -15.86 -8.16
N ILE A 38 5.43 -14.80 -7.34
CA ILE A 38 6.65 -14.32 -6.69
C ILE A 38 6.67 -14.79 -5.24
N SER A 39 7.82 -15.31 -4.79
CA SER A 39 8.01 -15.67 -3.39
C SER A 39 7.95 -14.43 -2.50
N LEU A 40 7.24 -14.51 -1.38
CA LEU A 40 7.20 -13.44 -0.37
C LEU A 40 8.56 -13.14 0.25
N THR A 41 9.48 -14.11 0.19
CA THR A 41 10.85 -14.01 0.71
C THR A 41 11.88 -13.69 -0.38
N ASP A 42 11.44 -13.32 -1.59
CA ASP A 42 12.35 -12.88 -2.64
C ASP A 42 13.11 -11.62 -2.15
N PRO A 43 14.45 -11.66 -2.08
CA PRO A 43 15.26 -10.59 -1.50
C PRO A 43 15.11 -9.26 -2.25
N ARG A 44 14.74 -9.28 -3.53
CA ARG A 44 14.55 -8.07 -4.35
C ARG A 44 13.32 -7.28 -3.89
N LEU A 45 12.35 -7.95 -3.25
CA LEU A 45 11.14 -7.29 -2.74
C LEU A 45 11.43 -6.28 -1.64
N ARG A 46 12.55 -6.39 -0.93
CA ARG A 46 12.92 -5.41 0.09
C ARG A 46 13.03 -4.01 -0.53
N MET A 47 13.81 -3.88 -1.60
CA MET A 47 14.00 -2.61 -2.29
C MET A 47 12.68 -2.08 -2.86
N ALA A 48 11.87 -2.96 -3.46
CA ALA A 48 10.55 -2.57 -3.98
C ALA A 48 9.61 -2.05 -2.88
N ARG A 49 9.61 -2.68 -1.70
CA ARG A 49 8.79 -2.26 -0.55
C ARG A 49 9.25 -0.94 0.05
N GLU A 50 10.55 -0.73 0.17
CA GLU A 50 11.13 0.52 0.67
C GLU A 50 10.75 1.69 -0.26
N GLN A 51 10.96 1.54 -1.57
CA GLN A 51 10.56 2.55 -2.56
C GLN A 51 9.05 2.79 -2.58
N ALA A 52 8.25 1.72 -2.49
CA ALA A 52 6.80 1.83 -2.45
C ALA A 52 6.32 2.62 -1.23
N LEU A 53 6.95 2.42 -0.07
CA LEU A 53 6.60 3.11 1.17
C LEU A 53 6.90 4.61 1.06
N GLU A 54 8.08 5.00 0.56
CA GLU A 54 8.45 6.41 0.36
C GLU A 54 7.47 7.14 -0.57
N LEU A 55 7.11 6.49 -1.69
CA LEU A 55 6.10 7.01 -2.62
C LEU A 55 4.72 7.08 -1.97
N PHE A 56 4.33 6.01 -1.26
CA PHE A 56 3.05 5.93 -0.59
C PHE A 56 2.89 7.05 0.45
N GLU A 57 3.87 7.27 1.33
CA GLU A 57 3.79 8.31 2.38
C GLU A 57 3.57 9.71 1.81
N THR A 58 4.26 10.02 0.71
CA THR A 58 4.14 11.30 0.00
C THR A 58 2.74 11.46 -0.60
N ILE A 59 2.29 10.45 -1.35
CA ILE A 59 1.03 10.52 -2.11
C ILE A 59 -0.19 10.37 -1.19
N TRP A 60 -0.12 9.51 -0.18
CA TRP A 60 -1.14 9.31 0.84
C TRP A 60 -1.44 10.61 1.60
N SER A 61 -0.39 11.33 2.02
CA SER A 61 -0.52 12.63 2.68
C SER A 61 -1.25 13.64 1.80
N LEU A 62 -0.95 13.67 0.50
CA LEU A 62 -1.63 14.55 -0.46
C LEU A 62 -3.09 14.13 -0.71
N ALA A 63 -3.34 12.83 -0.82
CA ALA A 63 -4.68 12.27 -1.03
C ALA A 63 -5.62 12.56 0.14
N ILE A 64 -5.14 12.43 1.38
CA ILE A 64 -5.89 12.81 2.58
C ILE A 64 -6.24 14.31 2.55
N ARG A 65 -5.27 15.19 2.25
CA ARG A 65 -5.50 16.64 2.20
C ARG A 65 -6.52 17.03 1.13
N LYS A 66 -6.56 16.30 0.02
CA LYS A 66 -7.50 16.52 -1.09
C LYS A 66 -8.84 15.78 -0.91
N GLY A 67 -9.02 15.02 0.17
CA GLY A 67 -10.24 14.24 0.41
C GLY A 67 -10.50 13.18 -0.66
N ILE A 68 -9.44 12.62 -1.26
CA ILE A 68 -9.56 11.59 -2.31
C ILE A 68 -10.10 10.27 -1.73
N PHE A 69 -9.75 9.98 -0.48
CA PHE A 69 -10.12 8.73 0.17
C PHE A 69 -11.40 8.83 0.98
N GLU A 70 -12.26 7.84 0.78
CA GLU A 70 -13.52 7.60 1.48
C GLU A 70 -13.38 6.46 2.50
N ASN A 71 -12.40 5.56 2.31
CA ASN A 71 -12.21 4.40 3.20
C ASN A 71 -10.78 3.83 3.18
N GLU A 72 -10.48 2.94 4.13
CA GLU A 72 -9.16 2.30 4.26
C GLU A 72 -8.80 1.36 3.09
N GLN A 73 -9.75 0.86 2.30
CA GLN A 73 -9.48 -0.02 1.15
C GLN A 73 -8.82 0.74 -0.01
N GLU A 74 -9.18 2.00 -0.21
CA GLU A 74 -8.57 2.85 -1.23
C GLU A 74 -7.10 3.14 -0.94
N ALA A 75 -6.69 3.09 0.33
CA ALA A 75 -5.29 3.10 0.76
C ALA A 75 -4.48 1.96 0.19
N ALA A 76 -5.03 0.75 0.31
CA ALA A 76 -4.38 -0.44 -0.20
C ALA A 76 -4.27 -0.39 -1.73
N SER A 77 -5.29 0.13 -2.41
CA SER A 77 -5.24 0.37 -3.86
C SER A 77 -4.11 1.35 -4.22
N LEU A 78 -4.01 2.49 -3.53
CA LEU A 78 -2.96 3.47 -3.73
C LEU A 78 -1.56 2.87 -3.50
N TYR A 79 -1.42 2.09 -2.43
CA TYR A 79 -0.19 1.38 -2.12
C TYR A 79 0.21 0.39 -3.23
N LEU A 80 -0.73 -0.38 -3.79
CA LEU A 80 -0.41 -1.32 -4.88
C LEU A 80 0.15 -0.64 -6.13
N HIS A 81 -0.33 0.57 -6.45
CA HIS A 81 0.25 1.34 -7.56
C HIS A 81 1.68 1.80 -7.24
N CYS A 82 1.94 2.26 -6.00
CA CYS A 82 3.29 2.61 -5.56
C CYS A 82 4.22 1.38 -5.56
N PHE A 83 3.72 0.24 -5.11
CA PHE A 83 4.45 -1.02 -5.11
C PHE A 83 4.78 -1.52 -6.52
N THR A 84 3.83 -1.40 -7.44
CA THR A 84 4.08 -1.66 -8.86
C THR A 84 5.21 -0.80 -9.43
N ARG A 85 5.27 0.48 -9.04
CA ARG A 85 6.37 1.38 -9.42
C ARG A 85 7.71 0.90 -8.85
N GLY A 86 7.73 0.43 -7.60
CA GLY A 86 8.92 -0.15 -6.96
C GLY A 86 9.35 -1.52 -7.51
N LEU A 87 8.44 -2.28 -8.12
CA LEU A 87 8.74 -3.55 -8.78
C LEU A 87 9.41 -3.36 -10.16
N SER A 88 9.13 -2.26 -10.85
CA SER A 88 9.65 -2.01 -12.20
C SER A 88 11.20 -1.97 -12.27
N PRO A 89 11.93 -1.27 -11.38
CA PRO A 89 13.39 -1.25 -11.39
C PRO A 89 14.06 -2.62 -11.17
N ILE A 90 13.37 -3.57 -10.55
CA ILE A 90 13.87 -4.94 -10.32
C ILE A 90 13.41 -5.93 -11.40
N GLY A 91 12.87 -5.42 -12.51
CA GLY A 91 12.47 -6.20 -13.68
C GLY A 91 11.16 -6.97 -13.53
N ILE A 92 10.30 -6.57 -12.59
CA ILE A 92 8.99 -7.19 -12.38
C ILE A 92 7.92 -6.25 -12.91
N GLU A 93 7.27 -6.66 -14.00
CA GLU A 93 6.13 -5.94 -14.57
C GLU A 93 4.82 -6.47 -14.00
N VAL A 94 3.93 -5.55 -13.63
CA VAL A 94 2.61 -5.88 -13.11
C VAL A 94 1.56 -5.60 -14.20
N PRO A 95 0.82 -6.63 -14.64
CA PRO A 95 -0.31 -6.44 -15.53
C PRO A 95 -1.36 -5.48 -14.95
N GLN A 96 -1.85 -4.54 -15.77
CA GLN A 96 -2.76 -3.49 -15.31
C GLN A 96 -4.13 -4.02 -14.85
N ASP A 97 -4.53 -5.21 -15.32
CA ASP A 97 -5.75 -5.90 -14.89
C ASP A 97 -5.68 -6.43 -13.46
N LEU A 98 -4.48 -6.52 -12.87
CA LEU A 98 -4.27 -6.88 -11.47
C LEU A 98 -4.36 -5.67 -10.51
N LEU A 99 -4.45 -4.45 -11.04
CA LEU A 99 -4.53 -3.22 -10.25
C LEU A 99 -5.97 -2.74 -10.11
N SER A 100 -6.20 -1.82 -9.16
CA SER A 100 -7.51 -1.20 -9.00
C SER A 100 -7.89 -0.43 -10.26
N LYS A 101 -9.17 -0.54 -10.65
CA LYS A 101 -9.77 0.20 -11.76
C LYS A 101 -10.52 1.44 -11.31
N ASP A 102 -10.39 1.82 -10.05
CA ASP A 102 -10.99 3.05 -9.52
C ASP A 102 -10.43 4.26 -10.27
N GLU A 103 -11.24 4.85 -11.15
CA GLU A 103 -10.83 5.93 -12.04
C GLU A 103 -10.38 7.18 -11.26
N LYS A 104 -10.98 7.46 -10.11
CA LYS A 104 -10.62 8.58 -9.23
C LYS A 104 -9.19 8.39 -8.74
N ILE A 105 -8.88 7.21 -8.21
CA ILE A 105 -7.54 6.87 -7.71
C ILE A 105 -6.53 6.81 -8.85
N VAL A 106 -6.85 6.14 -9.96
CA VAL A 106 -5.96 6.02 -11.12
C VAL A 106 -5.62 7.39 -11.69
N ARG A 107 -6.60 8.29 -11.81
CA ARG A 107 -6.37 9.66 -12.29
C ARG A 107 -5.50 10.45 -11.31
N PHE A 108 -5.82 10.40 -10.02
CA PHE A 108 -5.03 11.06 -8.99
C PHE A 108 -3.57 10.59 -9.02
N LEU A 109 -3.34 9.29 -9.18
CA LEU A 109 -1.99 8.73 -9.27
C LEU A 109 -1.26 9.17 -10.53
N LYS A 110 -1.90 9.17 -11.71
CA LYS A 110 -1.29 9.67 -12.95
C LYS A 110 -0.83 11.12 -12.83
N GLU A 111 -1.52 11.94 -12.04
CA GLU A 111 -1.20 13.35 -11.86
C GLU A 111 -0.12 13.59 -10.79
N ASN A 112 0.12 12.65 -9.88
CA ASN A 112 0.94 12.88 -8.68
C ASN A 112 2.04 11.83 -8.43
N LEU A 113 2.08 10.71 -9.19
CA LEU A 113 3.23 9.81 -9.20
C LEU A 113 4.35 10.36 -10.10
N PRO A 114 5.62 10.23 -9.67
CA PRO A 114 6.77 10.52 -10.50
C PRO A 114 7.10 9.43 -11.55
#